data_AF-A0A1A9DE18-F1
#
_entry.id   AF-A0A1A9DE18-F1
#
_cell.length_a   1.000
_cell.length_b   1.000
_cell.length_c   1.000
_cell.angle_alpha   90.00
_cell.angle_beta   90.00
_cell.angle_gamma   90.00
#
_symmetry.space_group_name_H-M   'P 1'
#
loop_
_entity.id
_entity.type
_entity.pdbx_description
1 polymer ?
#
loop_
_entity_poly.entity_id
_entity_poly.type
_entity_poly.pdbx_seq_one_letter_code
_entity_poly.pdbx_strand_id
1 'polypeptide(L)'
;MSPGHIADAAEDTAGDQAGYQLTTLQGWRRFTTEPPAPPELLSEDKYERLQPLQRELYDEARLDHHARLRVVATSTVRHTVTCGRRLVLLNKHAISARRGLIVSGPAGTGKTIAITQLGRAHELLDQARHPAVTGRIPVVYITVPPAATARMIAAEFARFLGLPVRRSSNITDLIEAVVGVCTDTRTGLVLVDELHNISLTSRTGAEVADTLKKPSHLGDSVVCESWWGSLSGWCRTSCGSCSS
;
A
#
# COMPACT_ATOMS: atom_id res chain seq x y z
N MET A 1 51.07 -3.35 -19.30
CA MET A 1 50.81 -2.38 -18.22
C MET A 1 49.39 -1.85 -18.38
N SER A 2 48.49 -2.22 -17.46
CA SER A 2 47.40 -1.33 -17.01
C SER A 2 48.02 -0.27 -16.07
N PRO A 3 47.42 0.88 -15.74
CA PRO A 3 46.04 1.08 -15.25
C PRO A 3 45.33 2.30 -15.91
N GLY A 4 44.07 2.67 -15.66
CA GLY A 4 43.21 2.35 -14.53
C GLY A 4 41.75 2.75 -14.74
N HIS A 5 40.97 2.22 -13.81
CA HIS A 5 39.54 2.17 -13.67
C HIS A 5 39.10 3.35 -12.80
N ILE A 6 38.10 4.14 -13.21
CA ILE A 6 37.21 4.84 -12.26
C ILE A 6 35.77 4.71 -12.76
N ALA A 7 34.98 4.08 -11.90
CA ALA A 7 33.56 3.78 -11.93
C ALA A 7 32.65 4.84 -12.58
N ASP A 8 31.80 4.34 -13.48
CA ASP A 8 30.56 4.99 -13.90
C ASP A 8 29.41 4.19 -13.26
N ALA A 9 29.07 4.55 -12.02
CA ALA A 9 27.97 3.94 -11.26
C ALA A 9 27.63 4.85 -10.06
N ALA A 10 27.07 6.03 -10.33
CA ALA A 10 26.55 6.88 -9.27
C ALA A 10 25.50 7.90 -9.77
N GLU A 11 24.58 7.50 -10.64
CA GLU A 11 23.42 8.36 -10.97
C GLU A 11 22.16 7.51 -11.14
N ASP A 12 21.67 6.92 -10.04
CA ASP A 12 20.26 6.49 -9.97
C ASP A 12 19.73 6.35 -8.53
N THR A 13 19.94 7.37 -7.68
CA THR A 13 19.54 7.26 -6.26
C THR A 13 18.97 8.54 -5.65
N ALA A 14 18.23 9.34 -6.42
CA ALA A 14 17.55 10.52 -5.87
C ALA A 14 16.06 10.65 -6.26
N GLY A 15 15.46 9.61 -6.85
CA GLY A 15 14.06 9.64 -7.33
C GLY A 15 13.01 8.95 -6.45
N ASP A 16 13.39 8.17 -5.42
CA ASP A 16 12.45 7.17 -4.83
C ASP A 16 12.43 7.09 -3.29
N GLN A 17 12.99 8.08 -2.56
CA GLN A 17 13.17 7.99 -1.09
C GLN A 17 12.26 8.88 -0.22
N ALA A 18 11.31 9.63 -0.79
CA ALA A 18 10.38 10.47 -0.01
C ALA A 18 8.91 10.02 -0.05
N GLY A 19 8.62 8.85 -0.63
CA GLY A 19 7.38 8.14 -0.34
C GLY A 19 7.52 7.53 1.05
N TYR A 20 6.63 7.86 1.98
CA TYR A 20 6.46 7.11 3.22
C TYR A 20 6.66 5.62 2.93
N GLN A 21 7.48 4.90 3.73
CA GLN A 21 7.64 3.45 3.57
C GLN A 21 6.29 2.75 3.86
N LEU A 22 5.35 2.83 2.92
CA LEU A 22 3.96 2.38 3.04
C LEU A 22 3.91 0.86 3.28
N THR A 23 4.98 0.16 2.90
CA THR A 23 5.22 -1.26 3.14
C THR A 23 5.57 -1.60 4.58
N THR A 24 5.58 -0.62 5.50
CA THR A 24 5.69 -0.82 6.94
C THR A 24 4.47 -0.28 7.67
N LEU A 25 4.04 -0.92 8.76
CA LEU A 25 2.92 -0.42 9.56
C LEU A 25 3.14 1.00 10.08
N GLN A 26 4.37 1.34 10.49
CA GLN A 26 4.71 2.67 10.96
C GLN A 26 4.59 3.71 9.84
N GLY A 27 5.12 3.41 8.65
CA GLY A 27 4.99 4.27 7.48
C GLY A 27 3.54 4.44 7.04
N TRP A 28 2.75 3.37 7.04
CA TRP A 28 1.31 3.41 6.76
C TRP A 28 0.56 4.31 7.73
N ARG A 29 0.76 4.13 9.04
CA ARG A 29 0.12 4.98 10.07
C ARG A 29 0.48 6.44 9.88
N ARG A 30 1.75 6.75 9.59
CA ARG A 30 2.19 8.13 9.36
C ARG A 30 1.54 8.75 8.11
N PHE A 31 1.29 7.93 7.08
CA PHE A 31 0.59 8.35 5.87
C PHE A 31 -0.91 8.63 6.10
N THR A 32 -1.56 7.90 7.02
CA THR A 32 -2.99 8.08 7.30
C THR A 32 -3.26 9.26 8.24
N THR A 33 -2.33 9.58 9.15
CA THR A 33 -2.40 10.77 9.99
C THR A 33 -2.58 12.04 9.14
N GLU A 34 -3.34 12.99 9.67
CA GLU A 34 -3.57 14.28 9.00
C GLU A 34 -2.22 14.96 8.71
N PRO A 35 -2.02 15.54 7.51
CA PRO A 35 -0.79 16.26 7.24
C PRO A 35 -0.59 17.34 8.31
N PRO A 36 0.66 17.57 8.77
CA PRO A 36 0.93 18.64 9.72
C PRO A 36 0.34 19.95 9.21
N ALA A 37 -0.11 20.80 10.13
CA ALA A 37 -0.64 22.11 9.80
C ALA A 37 0.30 22.82 8.81
N PRO A 38 -0.24 23.54 7.81
CA PRO A 38 0.59 24.30 6.89
C PRO A 38 1.62 25.13 7.67
N PRO A 39 2.89 25.16 7.25
CA PRO A 39 3.90 25.98 7.91
C PRO A 39 3.44 27.45 7.92
N GLU A 40 3.71 28.15 9.03
CA GLU A 40 3.41 29.58 9.14
C GLU A 40 4.12 30.34 8.02
N LEU A 41 3.41 31.20 7.30
CA LEU A 41 4.01 32.07 6.29
C LEU A 41 4.69 33.24 7.00
N LEU A 42 6.02 33.17 7.15
CA LEU A 42 6.81 34.28 7.68
C LEU A 42 6.80 35.45 6.69
N SER A 43 6.72 36.67 7.23
CA SER A 43 7.01 37.88 6.46
C SER A 43 8.50 37.93 6.08
N GLU A 44 8.82 38.67 5.02
CA GLU A 44 10.20 38.85 4.52
C GLU A 44 11.16 39.25 5.66
N ASP A 45 10.81 40.29 6.42
CA ASP A 45 11.56 40.75 7.59
C ASP A 45 11.83 39.67 8.64
N LYS A 46 10.88 38.74 8.86
CA LYS A 46 11.03 37.68 9.85
C LYS A 46 11.94 36.57 9.31
N TYR A 47 11.82 36.26 8.03
CA TYR A 47 12.65 35.28 7.34
C TYR A 47 14.13 35.72 7.26
N GLU A 48 14.37 36.99 6.96
CA GLU A 48 15.71 37.56 6.92
C GLU A 48 16.42 37.53 8.29
N ARG A 49 15.66 37.64 9.37
CA ARG A 49 16.17 37.58 10.76
C ARG A 49 16.45 36.18 11.27
N LEU A 50 16.06 35.13 10.53
CA LEU A 50 16.36 33.75 10.92
C LEU A 50 17.86 33.45 10.85
N GLN A 51 18.35 32.68 11.83
CA GLN A 51 19.68 32.10 11.74
C GLN A 51 19.74 31.08 10.59
N PRO A 52 20.92 30.81 10.00
CA PRO A 52 21.06 29.94 8.81
C PRO A 52 20.36 28.57 8.95
N LEU A 53 20.59 27.87 10.06
CA LEU A 53 19.96 26.56 10.33
C LEU A 53 18.43 26.66 10.47
N GLN A 54 17.92 27.74 11.05
CA GLN A 54 16.47 27.95 11.21
C GLN A 54 15.80 28.24 9.87
N ARG A 55 16.52 28.95 8.99
CA ARG A 55 16.09 29.22 7.62
C ARG A 55 16.02 27.94 6.80
N GLU A 56 17.05 27.09 6.87
CA GLU A 56 17.08 25.78 6.21
C GLU A 56 15.92 24.89 6.66
N LEU A 57 15.70 24.74 7.97
CA LEU A 57 14.58 23.95 8.49
C LEU A 57 13.21 24.51 8.09
N TYR A 58 13.08 25.84 8.03
CA TYR A 58 11.86 26.50 7.58
C TYR A 58 11.60 26.26 6.08
N ASP A 59 12.62 26.38 5.24
CA ASP A 59 12.51 26.13 3.80
C ASP A 59 12.26 24.64 3.51
N GLU A 60 12.92 23.74 4.23
CA GLU A 60 12.66 22.30 4.15
C GLU A 60 11.21 21.97 4.54
N ALA A 61 10.69 22.53 5.64
CA ALA A 61 9.30 22.34 6.04
C ALA A 61 8.29 22.86 5.00
N ARG A 62 8.61 23.98 4.32
CA ARG A 62 7.78 24.52 3.23
C ARG A 62 7.84 23.65 1.98
N LEU A 63 9.03 23.22 1.57
CA LEU A 63 9.21 22.31 0.45
C LEU A 63 8.50 20.98 0.71
N ASP A 64 8.65 20.42 1.91
CA ASP A 64 7.97 19.19 2.34
C ASP A 64 6.44 19.35 2.35
N HIS A 65 5.91 20.49 2.81
CA HIS A 65 4.49 20.80 2.72
C HIS A 65 4.00 20.85 1.26
N HIS A 66 4.74 21.53 0.38
CA HIS A 66 4.41 21.62 -1.04
C HIS A 66 4.56 20.30 -1.80
N ALA A 67 5.52 19.46 -1.42
CA ALA A 67 5.69 18.12 -1.97
C ALA A 67 4.54 17.17 -1.55
N ARG A 68 3.88 17.44 -0.41
CA ARG A 68 2.74 16.68 0.11
C ARG A 68 1.37 17.24 -0.31
N LEU A 69 1.32 18.21 -1.23
CA LEU A 69 0.06 18.77 -1.72
C LEU A 69 -0.91 17.65 -2.12
N ARG A 70 -2.17 17.79 -1.69
CA ARG A 70 -3.19 16.73 -1.73
C ARG A 70 -3.24 16.08 -3.11
N VAL A 71 -3.23 14.75 -3.11
CA VAL A 71 -3.55 13.93 -4.28
C VAL A 71 -4.78 14.51 -4.99
N VAL A 72 -4.59 14.97 -6.23
CA VAL A 72 -5.69 15.41 -7.07
C VAL A 72 -6.62 14.21 -7.24
N ALA A 73 -7.89 14.38 -6.89
CA ALA A 73 -8.91 13.35 -7.03
C ALA A 73 -9.22 13.10 -8.51
N THR A 74 -8.31 12.43 -9.21
CA THR A 74 -8.49 11.96 -10.58
C THR A 74 -9.71 11.04 -10.66
N SER A 75 -10.29 10.88 -11.85
CA SER A 75 -11.41 9.96 -12.07
C SER A 75 -11.05 8.53 -11.62
N THR A 76 -9.83 8.08 -11.89
CA THR A 76 -9.29 6.78 -11.44
C THR A 76 -9.32 6.66 -9.91
N VAL A 77 -8.78 7.64 -9.19
CA VAL A 77 -8.77 7.62 -7.71
C VAL A 77 -10.19 7.57 -7.17
N ARG A 78 -11.09 8.43 -7.67
CA ARG A 78 -12.49 8.46 -7.23
C ARG A 78 -13.21 7.13 -7.50
N HIS A 79 -13.01 6.56 -8.68
CA HIS A 79 -13.62 5.29 -9.06
C HIS A 79 -13.12 4.14 -8.17
N THR A 80 -11.80 4.01 -8.00
CA THR A 80 -11.20 2.97 -7.15
C THR A 80 -11.68 3.07 -5.70
N VAL A 81 -11.70 4.28 -5.12
CA VAL A 81 -12.20 4.48 -3.75
C VAL A 81 -13.68 4.07 -3.65
N THR A 82 -14.50 4.46 -4.62
CA THR A 82 -15.94 4.15 -4.62
C THR A 82 -16.22 2.65 -4.76
N CYS A 83 -15.60 2.01 -5.75
CA CYS A 83 -15.75 0.58 -6.00
C CYS A 83 -15.18 -0.25 -4.84
N GLY A 84 -13.99 0.10 -4.36
CA GLY A 84 -13.36 -0.57 -3.21
C GLY A 84 -14.21 -0.52 -1.95
N ARG A 85 -14.74 0.66 -1.59
CA ARG A 85 -15.64 0.79 -0.43
C ARG A 85 -16.91 -0.05 -0.55
N ARG A 86 -17.49 -0.14 -1.75
CA ARG A 86 -18.65 -1.03 -2.00
C ARG A 86 -18.29 -2.50 -1.81
N LEU A 87 -17.13 -2.93 -2.31
CA LEU A 87 -16.67 -4.30 -2.15
C LEU A 87 -16.40 -4.66 -0.69
N VAL A 88 -15.86 -3.73 0.10
CA VAL A 88 -15.65 -3.94 1.55
C VAL A 88 -16.98 -4.21 2.23
N LEU A 89 -18.02 -3.43 1.91
CA LEU A 89 -19.36 -3.64 2.46
C LEU A 89 -19.98 -4.96 2.00
N LEU A 90 -19.79 -5.35 0.74
CA LEU A 90 -20.32 -6.60 0.20
C LEU A 90 -19.63 -7.83 0.78
N ASN A 91 -18.34 -7.74 1.11
CA ASN A 91 -17.59 -8.84 1.71
C ASN A 91 -17.85 -9.01 3.21
N LYS A 92 -18.43 -8.01 3.88
CA LYS A 92 -18.73 -8.01 5.33
C LYS A 92 -19.54 -9.23 5.81
N HIS A 93 -20.40 -9.77 4.94
CA HIS A 93 -21.23 -10.92 5.26
C HIS A 93 -20.97 -12.11 4.32
N ALA A 94 -19.90 -12.03 3.51
CA ALA A 94 -19.51 -13.12 2.64
C ALA A 94 -18.76 -14.19 3.45
N ILE A 95 -19.39 -15.36 3.56
CA ILE A 95 -18.81 -16.55 4.21
C ILE A 95 -17.82 -17.25 3.27
N SER A 96 -18.05 -17.16 1.95
CA SER A 96 -17.19 -17.71 0.90
C SER A 96 -17.22 -16.81 -0.34
N ALA A 97 -16.26 -17.00 -1.26
CA ALA A 97 -16.16 -16.28 -2.54
C ALA A 97 -16.14 -14.74 -2.40
N ARG A 98 -15.30 -14.22 -1.49
CA ARG A 98 -15.06 -12.78 -1.32
C ARG A 98 -14.57 -12.16 -2.63
N ARG A 99 -15.08 -10.97 -2.94
CA ARG A 99 -14.78 -10.26 -4.19
C ARG A 99 -13.53 -9.40 -4.01
N GLY A 100 -12.63 -9.46 -4.98
CA GLY A 100 -11.50 -8.52 -5.11
C GLY A 100 -11.84 -7.34 -6.03
N LEU A 101 -11.02 -6.30 -5.97
CA LEU A 101 -10.99 -5.21 -6.95
C LEU A 101 -9.69 -5.31 -7.74
N ILE A 102 -9.72 -5.13 -9.06
CA ILE A 102 -8.51 -4.98 -9.86
C ILE A 102 -8.48 -3.57 -10.46
N VAL A 103 -7.38 -2.85 -10.26
CA VAL A 103 -7.11 -1.48 -10.74
C VAL A 103 -6.09 -1.56 -11.86
N SER A 104 -6.58 -1.56 -13.10
CA SER A 104 -5.75 -1.69 -14.30
C SER A 104 -5.48 -0.33 -14.95
N GLY A 105 -4.31 -0.19 -15.58
CA GLY A 105 -3.96 0.98 -16.37
C GLY A 105 -2.47 1.04 -16.71
N PRO A 106 -2.06 1.89 -17.67
CA PRO A 106 -0.65 2.12 -18.01
C PRO A 106 0.23 2.52 -16.82
N ALA A 107 1.55 2.46 -16.96
CA ALA A 107 2.48 3.02 -15.98
C ALA A 107 2.23 4.52 -15.80
N GLY A 108 2.42 5.05 -14.59
CA GLY A 108 2.23 6.47 -14.29
C GLY A 108 0.78 6.96 -14.20
N THR A 109 -0.24 6.10 -14.30
CA THR A 109 -1.66 6.54 -14.23
C THR A 109 -2.21 6.67 -12.79
N GLY A 110 -1.35 6.61 -11.79
CA GLY A 110 -1.75 6.75 -10.39
C GLY A 110 -2.48 5.54 -9.81
N LYS A 111 -2.16 4.30 -10.24
CA LYS A 111 -2.71 3.07 -9.66
C LYS A 111 -2.37 2.94 -8.17
N THR A 112 -1.09 3.08 -7.83
CA THR A 112 -0.59 3.14 -6.45
C THR A 112 -1.29 4.22 -5.66
N ILE A 113 -1.45 5.41 -6.24
CA ILE A 113 -2.20 6.52 -5.63
C ILE A 113 -3.66 6.11 -5.37
N ALA A 114 -4.33 5.48 -6.34
CA ALA A 114 -5.72 5.09 -6.20
C ALA A 114 -5.94 4.04 -5.09
N ILE A 115 -5.11 3.00 -5.01
CA ILE A 115 -5.23 1.96 -3.97
C ILE A 115 -4.84 2.49 -2.58
N THR A 116 -3.82 3.35 -2.49
CA THR A 116 -3.41 3.94 -1.21
C THR A 116 -4.44 4.93 -0.68
N GLN A 117 -5.10 5.71 -1.56
CA GLN A 117 -6.23 6.55 -1.16
C GLN A 117 -7.45 5.74 -0.71
N LEU A 118 -7.71 4.58 -1.34
CA LEU A 118 -8.74 3.66 -0.87
C LEU A 118 -8.41 3.13 0.54
N GLY A 119 -7.16 2.70 0.77
CA GLY A 119 -6.73 2.25 2.09
C GLY A 119 -6.84 3.35 3.15
N ARG A 120 -6.36 4.56 2.84
CA ARG A 120 -6.50 5.71 3.76
C ARG A 120 -7.96 5.97 4.12
N ALA A 121 -8.87 5.95 3.14
CA ALA A 121 -10.29 6.13 3.38
C ALA A 121 -10.89 5.02 4.26
N HIS A 122 -10.41 3.78 4.12
CA HIS A 122 -10.83 2.65 4.96
C HIS A 122 -10.30 2.78 6.40
N GLU A 123 -9.03 3.12 6.57
CA GLU A 123 -8.39 3.34 7.87
C GLU A 123 -9.12 4.43 8.67
N LEU A 124 -9.34 5.61 8.08
CA LEU A 124 -10.00 6.74 8.75
C LEU A 124 -11.44 6.39 9.13
N LEU A 125 -12.13 5.59 8.32
CA LEU A 125 -13.48 5.12 8.63
C LEU A 125 -13.49 4.12 9.79
N ASP A 126 -12.51 3.21 9.85
CA ASP A 126 -12.36 2.26 10.96
C ASP A 126 -12.06 3.00 12.27
N GLN A 127 -11.12 3.95 12.25
CA GLN A 127 -10.79 4.81 13.39
C GLN A 127 -12.01 5.59 13.90
N ALA A 128 -12.81 6.17 12.99
CA ALA A 128 -14.03 6.89 13.35
C ALA A 128 -15.11 5.98 13.97
N ARG A 129 -15.17 4.70 13.56
CA ARG A 129 -16.11 3.71 14.13
C ARG A 129 -15.63 3.14 15.46
N HIS A 130 -14.31 3.13 15.69
CA HIS A 130 -13.67 2.50 16.83
C HIS A 130 -12.70 3.45 17.56
N PRO A 131 -13.14 4.65 18.00
CA PRO A 131 -12.23 5.69 18.51
C PRO A 131 -11.52 5.29 19.82
N ALA A 132 -12.10 4.38 20.59
CA ALA A 132 -11.54 3.90 21.87
C ALA A 132 -10.74 2.59 21.74
N VAL A 133 -10.65 1.98 20.55
CA VAL A 133 -9.99 0.68 20.36
C VAL A 133 -8.59 0.88 19.81
N THR A 134 -7.59 0.58 20.63
CA THR A 134 -6.17 0.62 20.23
C THR A 134 -5.73 -0.70 19.59
N GLY A 135 -4.67 -0.65 18.78
CA GLY A 135 -4.03 -1.86 18.24
C GLY A 135 -4.67 -2.44 16.97
N ARG A 136 -5.71 -1.79 16.42
CA ARG A 136 -6.27 -2.17 15.12
C ARG A 136 -5.30 -1.87 13.99
N ILE A 137 -5.34 -2.72 12.96
CA ILE A 137 -4.61 -2.57 11.69
C ILE A 137 -5.61 -2.86 10.57
N PRO A 138 -6.53 -1.95 10.26
CA PRO A 138 -7.60 -2.23 9.32
C PRO A 138 -7.09 -2.40 7.87
N VAL A 139 -5.91 -1.85 7.56
CA VAL A 139 -5.29 -1.96 6.22
C VAL A 139 -3.87 -2.54 6.31
N VAL A 140 -3.59 -3.48 5.42
CA VAL A 140 -2.23 -3.94 5.09
C VAL A 140 -1.89 -3.53 3.66
N TYR A 141 -0.73 -2.92 3.45
CA TYR A 141 -0.21 -2.57 2.12
C TYR A 141 1.11 -3.29 1.86
N ILE A 142 1.18 -4.06 0.78
CA ILE A 142 2.41 -4.71 0.32
C ILE A 142 2.66 -4.39 -1.15
N THR A 143 3.94 -4.39 -1.52
CA THR A 143 4.38 -4.32 -2.91
C THR A 143 4.96 -5.68 -3.28
N VAL A 144 4.53 -6.23 -4.42
CA VAL A 144 5.01 -7.52 -4.90
C VAL A 144 6.42 -7.34 -5.47
N PRO A 145 7.45 -8.03 -4.94
CA PRO A 145 8.79 -7.95 -5.49
C PRO A 145 8.87 -8.59 -6.89
N PRO A 146 9.84 -8.20 -7.74
CA PRO A 146 10.08 -8.87 -9.01
C PRO A 146 10.27 -10.38 -8.85
N ALA A 147 9.67 -11.17 -9.75
CA ALA A 147 9.71 -12.63 -9.71
C ALA A 147 9.27 -13.23 -8.35
N ALA A 148 8.23 -12.64 -7.75
CA ALA A 148 7.74 -13.01 -6.43
C ALA A 148 7.45 -14.50 -6.29
N THR A 149 7.98 -15.10 -5.23
CA THR A 149 7.59 -16.43 -4.75
C THR A 149 6.60 -16.32 -3.59
N ALA A 150 5.86 -17.39 -3.30
CA ALA A 150 4.92 -17.42 -2.17
C ALA A 150 5.58 -17.01 -0.84
N ARG A 151 6.83 -17.45 -0.63
CA ARG A 151 7.63 -17.08 0.54
C ARG A 151 7.96 -15.59 0.59
N MET A 152 8.31 -14.99 -0.55
CA MET A 152 8.61 -13.55 -0.62
C MET A 152 7.37 -12.74 -0.25
N ILE A 153 6.20 -13.14 -0.74
CA ILE A 153 4.93 -12.47 -0.42
C ILE A 153 4.58 -12.60 1.06
N ALA A 154 4.69 -13.80 1.64
CA ALA A 154 4.51 -14.00 3.06
C ALA A 154 5.50 -13.15 3.89
N ALA A 155 6.73 -12.99 3.40
CA ALA A 155 7.72 -12.12 4.03
C ALA A 155 7.35 -10.64 3.94
N GLU A 156 6.78 -10.15 2.84
CA GLU A 156 6.29 -8.76 2.75
C GLU A 156 5.18 -8.49 3.76
N PHE A 157 4.21 -9.40 3.91
CA PHE A 157 3.19 -9.30 4.95
C PHE A 157 3.80 -9.25 6.35
N ALA A 158 4.73 -10.16 6.65
CA ALA A 158 5.39 -10.21 7.94
C ALA A 158 6.19 -8.93 8.23
N ARG A 159 6.92 -8.40 7.24
CA ARG A 159 7.65 -7.13 7.37
C ARG A 159 6.71 -5.96 7.61
N PHE A 160 5.59 -5.89 6.88
CA PHE A 160 4.58 -4.85 7.12
C PHE A 160 4.11 -4.87 8.58
N LEU A 161 3.80 -6.06 9.10
CA LEU A 161 3.30 -6.27 10.46
C LEU A 161 4.39 -6.20 11.55
N GLY A 162 5.66 -6.03 11.19
CA GLY A 162 6.78 -6.00 12.14
C GLY A 162 7.15 -7.38 12.71
N LEU A 163 6.74 -8.47 12.04
CA LEU A 163 7.06 -9.84 12.43
C LEU A 163 8.49 -10.24 12.00
N PRO A 164 9.22 -11.02 12.81
CA PRO A 164 10.58 -11.43 12.47
C PRO A 164 10.59 -12.44 11.31
N VAL A 165 11.27 -12.09 10.21
CA VAL A 165 11.46 -12.99 9.05
C VAL A 165 12.85 -13.61 9.10
N ARG A 166 12.95 -14.89 9.51
CA ARG A 166 14.22 -15.64 9.49
C ARG A 166 14.36 -16.42 8.19
N ARG A 167 15.60 -16.55 7.69
CA ARG A 167 15.89 -17.34 6.47
C ARG A 167 15.45 -18.81 6.59
N SER A 168 15.47 -19.36 7.80
CA SER A 168 15.07 -20.75 8.09
C SER A 168 13.58 -20.95 8.40
N SER A 169 12.80 -19.87 8.60
CA SER A 169 11.37 -20.01 8.92
C SER A 169 10.63 -20.78 7.84
N ASN A 170 9.78 -21.73 8.20
CA ASN A 170 8.89 -22.37 7.24
C ASN A 170 7.87 -21.34 6.70
N ILE A 171 7.45 -21.49 5.45
CA ILE A 171 6.41 -20.64 4.86
C ILE A 171 5.07 -20.79 5.59
N THR A 172 4.74 -22.00 6.06
CA THR A 172 3.51 -22.27 6.81
C THR A 172 3.47 -21.46 8.10
N ASP A 173 4.51 -21.57 8.94
CA ASP A 173 4.61 -20.84 10.20
C ASP A 173 4.56 -19.32 9.98
N LEU A 174 5.19 -18.85 8.90
CA LEU A 174 5.19 -17.43 8.55
C LEU A 174 3.78 -16.94 8.18
N ILE A 175 3.05 -17.72 7.38
CA ILE A 175 1.67 -17.40 7.00
C ILE A 175 0.75 -17.48 8.22
N GLU A 176 0.88 -18.50 9.08
CA GLU A 176 0.09 -18.63 10.30
C GLU A 176 0.29 -17.44 11.24
N ALA A 177 1.53 -16.97 11.41
CA ALA A 177 1.82 -15.78 12.20
C ALA A 177 1.18 -14.52 11.60
N VAL A 178 1.28 -14.31 10.28
CA VAL A 178 0.64 -13.19 9.57
C VAL A 178 -0.87 -13.23 9.74
N VAL A 179 -1.46 -14.40 9.53
CA VAL A 179 -2.89 -14.67 9.68
C VAL A 179 -3.37 -14.36 11.10
N GLY A 180 -2.65 -14.84 12.11
CA GLY A 180 -2.96 -14.59 13.52
C GLY A 180 -3.00 -13.09 13.82
N VAL A 181 -1.95 -12.35 13.46
CA VAL A 181 -1.89 -10.91 13.68
C VAL A 181 -3.01 -10.17 12.93
N CYS A 182 -3.25 -10.48 11.66
CA CYS A 182 -4.33 -9.84 10.89
C CYS A 182 -5.71 -10.08 11.53
N THR A 183 -5.92 -11.26 12.11
CA THR A 183 -7.17 -11.61 12.80
C THR A 183 -7.32 -10.81 14.09
N ASP A 184 -6.29 -10.80 14.92
CA ASP A 184 -6.28 -10.12 16.23
C ASP A 184 -6.42 -8.60 16.07
N THR A 185 -5.81 -8.05 15.02
CA THR A 185 -5.80 -6.60 14.73
C THR A 185 -6.95 -6.16 13.83
N ARG A 186 -7.85 -7.07 13.45
CA ARG A 186 -9.07 -6.81 12.68
C ARG A 186 -8.80 -6.17 11.32
N THR A 187 -7.80 -6.69 10.60
CA THR A 187 -7.54 -6.32 9.21
C THR A 187 -8.75 -6.60 8.34
N GLY A 188 -9.20 -5.59 7.59
CA GLY A 188 -10.38 -5.65 6.71
C GLY A 188 -10.11 -5.23 5.27
N LEU A 189 -8.86 -4.89 4.93
CA LEU A 189 -8.46 -4.52 3.59
C LEU A 189 -6.98 -4.88 3.38
N VAL A 190 -6.70 -5.62 2.31
CA VAL A 190 -5.33 -5.92 1.87
C VAL A 190 -5.12 -5.27 0.51
N LEU A 191 -4.12 -4.41 0.44
CA LEU A 191 -3.70 -3.70 -0.77
C LEU A 191 -2.43 -4.34 -1.29
N VAL A 192 -2.45 -4.77 -2.56
CA VAL A 192 -1.32 -5.42 -3.20
C VAL A 192 -0.94 -4.61 -4.44
N ASP A 193 0.23 -3.98 -4.39
CA ASP A 193 0.77 -3.21 -5.50
C ASP A 193 1.77 -4.04 -6.32
N GLU A 194 1.97 -3.65 -7.57
CA GLU A 194 2.87 -4.33 -8.52
C GLU A 194 2.60 -5.82 -8.72
N LEU A 195 1.33 -6.24 -8.63
CA LEU A 195 0.90 -7.63 -8.85
C LEU A 195 1.32 -8.19 -10.22
N HIS A 196 1.60 -7.31 -11.19
CA HIS A 196 2.13 -7.68 -12.50
C HIS A 196 3.48 -8.41 -12.44
N ASN A 197 4.19 -8.36 -11.31
CA ASN A 197 5.41 -9.12 -11.04
C ASN A 197 5.18 -10.63 -10.83
N ILE A 198 3.92 -11.09 -10.74
CA ILE A 198 3.58 -12.51 -10.58
C ILE A 198 3.34 -13.15 -11.95
N SER A 199 4.08 -14.22 -12.25
CA SER A 199 3.80 -15.07 -13.40
C SER A 199 2.70 -16.09 -13.07
N LEU A 200 1.43 -15.71 -13.27
CA LEU A 200 0.25 -16.56 -12.99
C LEU A 200 0.11 -17.79 -13.90
N THR A 201 0.88 -17.87 -14.99
CA THR A 201 0.92 -19.02 -15.90
C THR A 201 1.81 -20.16 -15.38
N SER A 202 2.57 -19.92 -14.31
CA SER A 202 3.44 -20.90 -13.68
C SER A 202 2.82 -21.50 -12.41
N ARG A 203 3.22 -22.72 -12.06
CA ARG A 203 2.86 -23.36 -10.78
C ARG A 203 3.19 -22.47 -9.57
N THR A 204 4.31 -21.74 -9.65
CA THR A 204 4.74 -20.74 -8.67
C THR A 204 3.74 -19.58 -8.53
N GLY A 205 3.13 -19.14 -9.63
CA GLY A 205 2.10 -18.10 -9.61
C GLY A 205 0.80 -18.53 -8.91
N ALA A 206 0.41 -19.79 -9.06
CA ALA A 206 -0.75 -20.34 -8.36
C ALA A 206 -0.52 -20.38 -6.83
N GLU A 207 0.68 -20.77 -6.39
CA GLU A 207 1.06 -20.77 -4.97
C GLU A 207 1.11 -19.35 -4.37
N VAL A 208 1.54 -18.36 -5.17
CA VAL A 208 1.49 -16.95 -4.78
C VAL A 208 0.05 -16.46 -4.64
N ALA A 209 -0.81 -16.75 -5.62
CA ALA A 209 -2.22 -16.36 -5.57
C ALA A 209 -2.93 -16.98 -4.36
N ASP A 210 -2.63 -18.24 -4.03
CA ASP A 210 -3.15 -18.88 -2.82
C ASP A 210 -2.59 -18.27 -1.53
N THR A 211 -1.34 -17.81 -1.53
CA THR A 211 -0.77 -17.06 -0.39
C THR A 211 -1.48 -15.73 -0.19
N LEU A 212 -1.83 -15.01 -1.26
CA LEU A 212 -2.63 -13.77 -1.20
C LEU A 212 -4.06 -14.02 -0.69
N LYS A 213 -4.66 -15.19 -0.99
CA LYS A 213 -5.97 -15.57 -0.46
C LYS A 213 -5.97 -15.84 1.03
N LYS A 214 -4.91 -16.42 1.60
CA LYS A 214 -4.92 -16.90 2.99
C LYS A 214 -5.27 -15.81 4.01
N PRO A 215 -4.66 -14.60 4.00
CA PRO A 215 -5.10 -13.50 4.86
C PRO A 215 -6.54 -13.03 4.58
N SER A 216 -7.01 -13.17 3.33
CA SER A 216 -8.35 -12.77 2.92
C SER A 216 -9.46 -13.68 3.46
N HIS A 217 -9.13 -14.88 3.94
CA HIS A 217 -10.09 -15.82 4.53
C HIS A 217 -10.49 -15.47 5.98
N LEU A 218 -9.78 -14.55 6.65
CA LEU A 218 -9.92 -14.35 8.12
C LEU A 218 -10.72 -13.12 8.57
N GLY A 219 -11.51 -12.51 7.69
CA GLY A 219 -12.39 -11.39 8.05
C GLY A 219 -13.05 -10.77 6.83
N ASP A 220 -13.62 -9.58 6.96
CA ASP A 220 -14.33 -8.81 5.92
C ASP A 220 -13.42 -8.32 4.75
N SER A 221 -12.21 -8.88 4.65
CA SER A 221 -11.10 -8.43 3.83
C SER A 221 -11.42 -8.43 2.33
N VAL A 222 -11.25 -7.26 1.70
CA VAL A 222 -11.16 -7.12 0.24
C VAL A 222 -9.69 -7.14 -0.15
N VAL A 223 -9.35 -7.85 -1.22
CA VAL A 223 -8.06 -7.67 -1.89
C VAL A 223 -8.27 -6.67 -3.02
N CYS A 224 -7.58 -5.53 -2.97
CA CYS A 224 -7.48 -4.62 -4.11
C CYS A 224 -6.13 -4.84 -4.78
N GLU A 225 -6.19 -5.24 -6.03
CA GLU A 225 -5.11 -5.66 -6.91
C GLU A 225 -4.93 -4.64 -8.04
N SER A 226 -3.79 -4.61 -8.70
CA SER A 226 -3.58 -3.84 -9.93
C SER A 226 -3.04 -4.77 -11.04
N TRP A 227 -3.63 -4.81 -12.24
CA TRP A 227 -3.32 -5.88 -13.22
C TRP A 227 -3.37 -5.44 -14.69
N TRP A 228 -2.70 -6.16 -15.59
CA TRP A 228 -2.78 -6.01 -17.05
C TRP A 228 -2.79 -7.38 -17.74
N GLY A 229 -3.82 -7.65 -18.56
CA GLY A 229 -3.78 -8.66 -19.64
C GLY A 229 -4.17 -10.13 -19.34
N SER A 230 -5.40 -10.49 -19.74
CA SER A 230 -5.97 -11.81 -20.10
C SER A 230 -5.58 -13.08 -19.33
N LEU A 231 -6.51 -13.60 -18.50
CA LEU A 231 -6.88 -15.02 -18.45
C LEU A 231 -8.14 -15.24 -17.60
N SER A 232 -9.09 -15.91 -18.24
CA SER A 232 -10.33 -16.50 -17.76
C SER A 232 -10.11 -17.44 -16.58
N GLY A 233 -10.59 -17.07 -15.39
CA GLY A 233 -10.66 -18.00 -14.26
C GLY A 233 -10.94 -17.36 -12.91
N TRP A 234 -10.59 -16.07 -12.75
CA TRP A 234 -10.76 -15.35 -11.49
C TRP A 234 -11.79 -14.23 -11.51
N CYS A 235 -12.34 -13.91 -12.69
CA CYS A 235 -13.29 -12.82 -12.86
C CYS A 235 -14.46 -13.26 -13.73
N ARG A 236 -15.51 -13.80 -13.10
CA ARG A 236 -16.88 -13.76 -13.66
C ARG A 236 -17.92 -13.88 -12.56
N THR A 237 -17.95 -12.87 -11.70
CA THR A 237 -19.20 -12.41 -11.05
C THR A 237 -19.05 -10.92 -10.78
N SER A 238 -18.84 -10.17 -11.87
CA SER A 238 -19.84 -9.24 -12.42
C SER A 238 -20.20 -8.13 -11.43
N CYS A 239 -19.46 -7.04 -11.54
CA CYS A 239 -20.02 -5.70 -11.42
C CYS A 239 -21.25 -5.64 -12.33
N GLY A 240 -22.43 -5.92 -11.76
CA GLY A 240 -23.71 -5.63 -12.40
C GLY A 240 -23.91 -4.13 -12.42
N SER A 241 -23.77 -3.53 -13.59
CA SER A 241 -24.39 -2.27 -14.02
C SER A 241 -24.39 -1.13 -12.99
N CYS A 242 -23.36 -0.28 -13.05
CA CYS A 242 -23.49 1.14 -12.69
C CYS A 242 -23.39 1.95 -13.97
N SER A 243 -24.48 1.91 -14.72
CA SER A 243 -24.79 2.82 -15.82
C SER A 243 -26.27 3.18 -15.66
N SER A 244 -26.51 4.23 -14.87
CA SER A 244 -27.65 5.15 -14.93
C SER A 244 -27.27 6.35 -14.07
#